data_AF-H8FWX5-F1
#
_entry.id   AF-H8FWX5-F1
#
_cell.length_a   1.000
_cell.length_b   1.000
_cell.length_c   1.000
_cell.angle_alpha   90.00
_cell.angle_beta   90.00
_cell.angle_gamma   90.00
#
_symmetry.space_group_name_H-M   'P 1'
#
loop_
_entity.id
_entity.type
_entity.pdbx_description
1 polymer ?
#
loop_
_entity_poly.entity_id
_entity_poly.type
_entity_poly.pdbx_seq_one_letter_code
_entity_poly.pdbx_strand_id
1 'polypeptide(L)'
;MLLAAVRRSGETIRAFDVFENQSANVDASGKGSRGIFEAAIARWYNPADFVVTQVDSLEMRGAATGRYLPNPVRLFSVDGGHTRVHAWNDLMIANDVMVSGGVVILDDFFAVLWPGVTEGFFEFMRAPRVKIAPLCFFENKLYMTTATEQPDMLARLRLKLEAAIGDEIHNGLWKYVELAGYTVLVRA
;
A
#
# COMPACT_ATOMS: atom_id res chain seq x y z
N MET A 1 -12.99 3.60 4.88
CA MET A 1 -11.74 3.07 4.29
C MET A 1 -12.04 2.50 2.91
N LEU A 2 -11.41 3.02 1.84
CA LEU A 2 -11.70 2.58 0.47
C LEU A 2 -11.40 1.09 0.24
N LEU A 3 -10.35 0.56 0.88
CA LEU A 3 -9.98 -0.86 0.82
C LEU A 3 -11.10 -1.79 1.30
N ALA A 4 -11.84 -1.40 2.33
CA ALA A 4 -12.99 -2.18 2.82
C ALA A 4 -14.17 -2.18 1.85
N ALA A 5 -14.37 -1.09 1.11
CA ALA A 5 -15.49 -0.96 0.17
C ALA A 5 -15.33 -1.88 -1.06
N VAL A 6 -14.10 -2.27 -1.40
CA VAL A 6 -13.81 -3.13 -2.56
C VAL A 6 -13.61 -4.60 -2.17
N ARG A 7 -13.84 -4.98 -0.91
CA ARG A 7 -13.75 -6.35 -0.38
C ARG A 7 -14.77 -7.26 -1.08
N ARG A 8 -14.37 -8.46 -1.54
CA ARG A 8 -15.27 -9.44 -2.19
C ARG A 8 -15.89 -10.40 -1.17
N SER A 9 -17.02 -11.01 -1.50
CA SER A 9 -17.63 -12.02 -0.60
C SER A 9 -16.62 -13.12 -0.24
N GLY A 10 -16.51 -13.44 1.05
CA GLY A 10 -15.57 -14.45 1.57
C GLY A 10 -14.14 -13.97 1.82
N GLU A 11 -13.79 -12.72 1.49
CA GLU A 11 -12.48 -12.16 1.81
C GLU A 11 -12.45 -11.55 3.22
N THR A 12 -11.27 -11.57 3.84
CA THR A 12 -11.02 -10.91 5.14
C THR A 12 -10.16 -9.68 4.95
N ILE A 13 -10.40 -8.64 5.75
CA ILE A 13 -9.54 -7.47 5.88
C ILE A 13 -8.67 -7.64 7.12
N ARG A 14 -7.36 -7.43 7.00
CA ARG A 14 -6.43 -7.49 8.12
C ARG A 14 -5.83 -6.12 8.34
N ALA A 15 -5.94 -5.62 9.56
CA ALA A 15 -5.42 -4.31 9.96
C ALA A 15 -4.36 -4.49 11.06
N PHE A 16 -3.23 -3.83 10.88
CA PHE A 16 -2.08 -3.89 11.77
C PHE A 16 -1.70 -2.45 12.16
N ASP A 17 -1.56 -2.20 13.45
CA ASP A 17 -1.19 -0.89 14.00
C ASP A 17 -0.57 -1.11 15.39
N VAL A 18 0.26 -0.19 15.87
CA VAL A 18 0.75 -0.21 17.25
C VAL A 18 -0.29 0.35 18.23
N PHE A 19 -1.31 1.05 17.75
CA PHE A 19 -2.39 1.72 18.48
C PHE A 19 -1.87 2.43 19.75
N GLU A 20 -2.29 1.99 20.93
CA GLU A 20 -1.90 2.61 22.20
C GLU A 20 -0.43 2.37 22.58
N ASN A 21 0.30 1.51 21.88
CA ASN A 21 1.71 1.21 22.14
C ASN A 21 2.64 2.31 21.58
N GLN A 22 2.62 3.47 22.23
CA GLN A 22 3.31 4.67 21.77
C GLN A 22 4.85 4.58 21.88
N SER A 23 5.42 3.61 22.60
CA SER A 23 6.86 3.37 22.56
C SER A 23 7.33 2.77 21.23
N ALA A 24 6.44 2.12 20.49
CA ALA A 24 6.70 1.64 19.13
C ALA A 24 6.37 2.70 18.05
N ASN A 25 5.70 3.80 18.42
CA ASN A 25 5.42 4.93 17.52
C ASN A 25 6.63 5.88 17.42
N VAL A 26 7.71 5.40 16.81
CA VAL A 26 9.02 6.06 16.81
C VAL A 26 9.08 7.38 16.02
N ASP A 27 8.13 7.61 15.12
CA ASP A 27 8.04 8.85 14.31
C ASP A 27 7.04 9.88 14.88
N ALA A 28 6.30 9.51 15.93
CA ALA A 28 5.27 10.33 16.57
C ALA A 28 4.21 10.88 15.59
N SER A 29 3.91 10.17 14.51
CA SER A 29 2.97 10.57 13.45
C SER A 29 1.51 10.63 13.87
N GLY A 30 1.15 10.07 15.03
CA GLY A 30 -0.20 10.11 15.56
C GLY A 30 -0.33 9.54 16.97
N LYS A 31 -1.58 9.31 17.40
CA LYS A 31 -1.92 8.65 18.68
C LYS A 31 -3.04 7.65 18.43
N GLY A 32 -2.75 6.64 17.60
CA GLY A 32 -3.72 5.63 17.18
C GLY A 32 -4.53 5.07 18.36
N SER A 33 -5.83 4.84 18.14
CA SER A 33 -6.71 4.23 19.14
C SER A 33 -7.47 3.08 18.53
N ARG A 34 -7.27 1.89 19.10
CA ARG A 34 -7.95 0.67 18.68
C ARG A 34 -9.45 0.80 18.87
N GLY A 35 -9.88 1.36 20.00
CA GLY A 35 -11.30 1.55 20.32
C GLY A 35 -12.03 2.43 19.30
N ILE A 36 -11.41 3.55 18.88
CA ILE A 36 -11.97 4.42 17.84
C ILE A 36 -12.04 3.68 16.49
N PHE A 37 -10.98 2.95 16.14
CA PHE A 37 -10.92 2.17 14.90
C PHE A 37 -12.00 1.09 14.83
N GLU A 38 -12.15 0.28 15.88
CA GLU A 38 -13.15 -0.78 15.96
C GLU A 38 -14.58 -0.22 16.00
N ALA A 39 -14.81 0.91 16.69
CA ALA A 39 -16.10 1.60 16.67
C ALA A 39 -16.45 2.11 15.27
N ALA A 40 -15.48 2.61 14.52
CA ALA A 40 -15.68 3.01 13.12
C ALA A 40 -16.00 1.81 12.22
N ILE A 41 -15.34 0.66 12.43
CA ILE A 41 -15.67 -0.60 11.74
C ILE A 41 -17.12 -0.99 12.02
N ALA A 42 -17.52 -1.05 13.29
CA ALA A 42 -18.88 -1.45 13.68
C ALA A 42 -19.97 -0.51 13.14
N ARG A 43 -19.63 0.76 12.92
CA ARG A 43 -20.56 1.75 12.36
C ARG A 43 -20.76 1.61 10.86
N TRP A 44 -19.73 1.27 10.11
CA TRP A 44 -19.73 1.38 8.64
C TRP A 44 -19.57 0.06 7.89
N TYR A 45 -19.13 -1.00 8.55
CA TYR A 45 -18.82 -2.29 7.96
C TYR A 45 -19.26 -3.46 8.86
N ASN A 46 -19.15 -4.69 8.36
CA ASN A 46 -19.35 -5.88 9.16
C ASN A 46 -18.07 -6.21 9.96
N PRO A 47 -18.06 -6.15 11.30
CA PRO A 47 -16.86 -6.44 12.11
C PRO A 47 -16.28 -7.84 11.88
N ALA A 48 -17.12 -8.82 11.54
CA ALA A 48 -16.66 -10.18 11.27
C ALA A 48 -15.77 -10.30 10.03
N ASP A 49 -15.76 -9.31 9.14
CA ASP A 49 -14.88 -9.27 7.97
C ASP A 49 -13.44 -8.82 8.36
N PHE A 50 -13.22 -8.35 9.60
CA PHE A 50 -11.96 -7.74 10.03
C PHE A 50 -11.19 -8.59 11.04
N VAL A 51 -9.88 -8.66 10.86
CA VAL A 51 -8.93 -9.15 11.86
C VAL A 51 -8.01 -7.99 12.22
N VAL A 52 -8.20 -7.42 13.41
CA VAL A 52 -7.42 -6.29 13.92
C VAL A 52 -6.35 -6.80 14.88
N THR A 53 -5.09 -6.54 14.57
CA THR A 53 -3.94 -7.02 15.36
C THR A 53 -3.09 -5.82 15.78
N GLN A 54 -2.86 -5.67 17.07
CA GLN A 54 -1.94 -4.66 17.59
C GLN A 54 -0.51 -5.20 17.53
N VAL A 55 0.31 -4.69 16.62
CA VAL A 55 1.67 -5.18 16.36
C VAL A 55 2.47 -4.15 15.55
N ASP A 56 3.79 -4.10 15.77
CA ASP A 56 4.72 -3.42 14.87
C ASP A 56 5.01 -4.33 13.66
N SER A 57 4.87 -3.80 12.45
CA SER A 57 5.08 -4.58 11.23
C SER A 57 6.50 -5.13 11.09
N LEU A 58 7.49 -4.57 11.80
CA LEU A 58 8.86 -5.11 11.88
C LEU A 58 8.88 -6.53 12.48
N GLU A 59 7.88 -6.89 13.30
CA GLU A 59 7.75 -8.24 13.87
C GLU A 59 7.06 -9.24 12.93
N MET A 60 6.54 -8.79 11.80
CA MET A 60 5.70 -9.61 10.91
C MET A 60 6.48 -10.32 9.80
N ARG A 61 7.77 -10.03 9.62
CA ARG A 61 8.54 -10.51 8.46
C ARG A 61 9.04 -11.96 8.60
N GLY A 62 9.33 -12.59 7.46
CA GLY A 62 10.00 -13.89 7.39
C GLY A 62 9.10 -15.03 7.86
N ALA A 63 9.56 -15.83 8.81
CA ALA A 63 8.79 -16.98 9.32
C ALA A 63 7.46 -16.56 9.98
N ALA A 64 7.35 -15.31 10.44
CA ALA A 64 6.13 -14.79 11.04
C ALA A 64 5.05 -14.40 10.02
N THR A 65 5.40 -14.16 8.75
CA THR A 65 4.47 -13.62 7.75
C THR A 65 3.20 -14.45 7.64
N GLY A 66 3.31 -15.78 7.57
CA GLY A 66 2.17 -16.68 7.45
C GLY A 66 1.22 -16.68 8.65
N ARG A 67 1.70 -16.31 9.85
CA ARG A 67 0.83 -16.14 11.04
C ARG A 67 -0.09 -14.95 10.89
N TYR A 68 0.44 -13.85 10.36
CA TYR A 68 -0.30 -12.60 10.21
C TYR A 68 -1.09 -12.53 8.89
N LEU A 69 -0.56 -13.13 7.84
CA LEU A 69 -1.10 -13.11 6.48
C LEU A 69 -1.12 -14.57 5.94
N PRO A 70 -2.04 -15.42 6.43
CA PRO A 70 -2.09 -16.83 6.07
C PRO A 70 -2.59 -17.10 4.64
N ASN A 71 -3.19 -16.08 4.01
CA ASN A 71 -3.74 -16.17 2.67
C ASN A 71 -3.03 -15.17 1.75
N PRO A 72 -2.92 -15.46 0.44
CA PRO A 72 -2.43 -14.49 -0.52
C PRO A 72 -3.24 -13.18 -0.51
N VAL A 73 -2.56 -12.06 -0.74
CA VAL A 73 -3.14 -10.72 -0.63
C VAL A 73 -3.35 -10.12 -2.01
N ARG A 74 -4.54 -9.58 -2.28
CA ARG A 74 -4.84 -8.89 -3.55
C ARG A 74 -4.78 -7.36 -3.48
N LEU A 75 -4.92 -6.80 -2.27
CA LEU A 75 -4.83 -5.38 -1.99
C LEU A 75 -4.05 -5.19 -0.70
N PHE A 76 -2.97 -4.42 -0.75
CA PHE A 76 -2.11 -4.14 0.40
C PHE A 76 -1.91 -2.64 0.51
N SER A 77 -2.33 -2.05 1.63
CA SER A 77 -2.10 -0.62 1.91
C SER A 77 -0.93 -0.50 2.87
N VAL A 78 0.06 0.31 2.53
CA VAL A 78 1.20 0.66 3.38
C VAL A 78 1.00 2.11 3.82
N ASP A 79 0.63 2.27 5.08
CA ASP A 79 0.32 3.53 5.76
C ASP A 79 0.62 3.34 7.26
N GLY A 80 1.83 2.84 7.53
CA GLY A 80 2.31 2.47 8.86
C GLY A 80 3.30 3.48 9.39
N GLY A 81 4.45 3.00 9.88
CA GLY A 81 5.54 3.90 10.26
C GLY A 81 6.14 4.64 9.05
N HIS A 82 6.40 5.93 9.21
CA HIS A 82 6.91 6.85 8.19
C HIS A 82 8.45 6.87 8.10
N THR A 83 9.10 5.87 8.69
CA THR A 83 10.56 5.71 8.61
C THR A 83 10.95 4.85 7.43
N ARG A 84 12.18 5.04 6.93
CA ARG A 84 12.80 4.19 5.90
C ARG A 84 12.66 2.70 6.20
N VAL A 85 12.93 2.31 7.46
CA VAL A 85 12.95 0.91 7.88
C VAL A 85 11.56 0.29 7.83
N HIS A 86 10.53 1.00 8.27
CA HIS A 86 9.14 0.52 8.22
C HIS A 86 8.63 0.42 6.78
N ALA A 87 8.78 1.48 5.99
CA ALA A 87 8.35 1.46 4.59
C ALA A 87 9.03 0.34 3.78
N TRP A 88 10.35 0.17 3.96
CA TRP A 88 11.07 -0.95 3.33
C TRP A 88 10.57 -2.32 3.80
N ASN A 89 10.35 -2.48 5.11
CA ASN A 89 9.86 -3.73 5.68
C ASN A 89 8.47 -4.11 5.14
N ASP A 90 7.55 -3.14 5.10
CA ASP A 90 6.17 -3.37 4.67
C ASP A 90 6.09 -3.70 3.19
N LEU A 91 6.92 -3.04 2.36
CA LEU A 91 7.06 -3.39 0.95
C LEU A 91 7.64 -4.79 0.75
N MET A 92 8.59 -5.22 1.59
CA MET A 92 9.10 -6.59 1.57
C MET A 92 8.03 -7.62 1.99
N ILE A 93 7.21 -7.30 2.99
CA ILE A 93 6.07 -8.17 3.36
C ILE A 93 5.11 -8.28 2.18
N ALA A 94 4.73 -7.16 1.57
CA ALA A 94 3.87 -7.15 0.40
C ALA A 94 4.48 -7.99 -0.75
N ASN A 95 5.78 -7.83 -1.02
CA ASN A 95 6.49 -8.60 -2.04
C ASN A 95 6.37 -10.13 -1.88
N ASP A 96 6.26 -10.60 -0.65
CA ASP A 96 6.19 -12.02 -0.33
C ASP A 96 4.77 -12.60 -0.39
N VAL A 97 3.73 -11.79 -0.19
CA VAL A 97 2.34 -12.26 0.00
C VAL A 97 1.40 -11.94 -1.16
N MET A 98 1.78 -11.02 -2.05
CA MET A 98 0.90 -10.55 -3.11
C MET A 98 0.57 -11.65 -4.13
N VAL A 99 -0.71 -11.74 -4.53
CA VAL A 99 -1.11 -12.50 -5.71
C VAL A 99 -0.66 -11.81 -6.99
N SER A 100 -0.51 -12.57 -8.07
CA SER A 100 -0.35 -12.04 -9.43
C SER A 100 -1.45 -11.02 -9.75
N GLY A 101 -1.03 -9.83 -10.18
CA GLY A 101 -1.89 -8.69 -10.50
C GLY A 101 -2.56 -8.02 -9.29
N GLY A 102 -2.22 -8.38 -8.05
CA GLY A 102 -2.69 -7.65 -6.88
C GLY A 102 -2.05 -6.26 -6.81
N VAL A 103 -2.68 -5.33 -6.08
CA VAL A 103 -2.22 -3.94 -5.97
C VAL A 103 -1.67 -3.63 -4.59
N VAL A 104 -0.51 -2.99 -4.55
CA VAL A 104 0.05 -2.37 -3.34
C VAL A 104 -0.08 -0.86 -3.45
N ILE A 105 -0.49 -0.21 -2.38
CA ILE A 105 -0.65 1.25 -2.28
C ILE A 105 0.30 1.71 -1.19
N LEU A 106 1.33 2.46 -1.56
CA LEU A 106 2.22 3.13 -0.63
C LEU A 106 1.73 4.56 -0.43
N ASP A 107 1.26 4.87 0.77
CA ASP A 107 0.91 6.25 1.13
C ASP A 107 2.17 7.08 1.40
N ASP A 108 2.04 8.40 1.38
CA ASP A 108 3.09 9.37 1.68
C ASP A 108 4.37 9.28 0.81
N PHE A 109 4.25 8.68 -0.37
CA PHE A 109 5.33 8.69 -1.35
C PHE A 109 5.59 10.13 -1.84
N PHE A 110 6.84 10.56 -1.78
CA PHE A 110 7.27 11.96 -1.95
C PHE A 110 6.60 12.98 -1.02
N ALA A 111 6.00 12.57 0.10
CA ALA A 111 5.49 13.53 1.09
C ALA A 111 6.65 14.24 1.81
N VAL A 112 6.58 15.56 1.92
CA VAL A 112 7.64 16.39 2.51
C VAL A 112 7.84 16.09 4.00
N LEU A 113 6.77 15.72 4.71
CA LEU A 113 6.82 15.37 6.12
C LEU A 113 7.42 13.98 6.36
N TRP A 114 7.37 13.10 5.37
CA TRP A 114 7.69 11.67 5.51
C TRP A 114 8.72 11.20 4.46
N PRO A 115 9.89 11.86 4.35
CA PRO A 115 10.89 11.50 3.34
C PRO A 115 11.42 10.06 3.51
N GLY A 116 11.37 9.52 4.72
CA GLY A 116 11.75 8.14 5.02
C GLY A 116 10.96 7.11 4.21
N VAL A 117 9.69 7.37 3.91
CA VAL A 117 8.87 6.49 3.07
C VAL A 117 9.44 6.38 1.66
N THR A 118 9.82 7.52 1.09
CA THR A 118 10.42 7.58 -0.25
C THR A 118 11.79 6.89 -0.28
N GLU A 119 12.59 7.09 0.77
CA GLU A 119 13.89 6.43 0.93
C GLU A 119 13.72 4.90 1.01
N GLY A 120 12.77 4.42 1.82
CA GLY A 120 12.47 3.00 1.97
C GLY A 120 12.00 2.34 0.67
N PHE A 121 11.19 3.05 -0.13
CA PHE A 121 10.80 2.59 -1.47
C PHE A 121 12.02 2.40 -2.39
N PHE A 122 12.91 3.39 -2.49
CA PHE A 122 14.06 3.26 -3.38
C PHE A 122 15.06 2.20 -2.91
N GLU A 123 15.19 1.98 -1.60
CA GLU A 123 15.94 0.86 -1.06
C GLU A 123 15.29 -0.48 -1.40
N PHE A 124 13.95 -0.57 -1.30
CA PHE A 124 13.19 -1.75 -1.67
C PHE A 124 13.41 -2.10 -3.15
N MET A 125 13.30 -1.13 -4.05
CA MET A 125 13.49 -1.37 -5.49
C MET A 125 14.92 -1.80 -5.87
N ARG A 126 15.92 -1.57 -5.00
CA ARG A 126 17.30 -2.06 -5.18
C ARG A 126 17.53 -3.43 -4.53
N ALA A 127 16.58 -3.94 -3.75
CA ALA A 127 16.70 -5.22 -3.10
C ALA A 127 16.67 -6.36 -4.14
N PRO A 128 17.33 -7.50 -3.86
CA PRO A 128 17.23 -8.67 -4.72
C PRO A 128 15.82 -9.26 -4.69
N ARG A 129 15.38 -9.84 -5.81
CA ARG A 129 14.10 -10.59 -5.92
C ARG A 129 12.83 -9.76 -5.66
N VAL A 130 12.88 -8.48 -5.99
CA VAL A 130 11.68 -7.64 -6.07
C VAL A 130 10.77 -8.14 -7.19
N LYS A 131 9.50 -8.38 -6.86
CA LYS A 131 8.43 -8.85 -7.73
C LYS A 131 7.32 -7.82 -7.89
N ILE A 132 7.45 -6.67 -7.26
CA ILE A 132 6.47 -5.57 -7.30
C ILE A 132 7.08 -4.42 -8.09
N ALA A 133 6.27 -3.76 -8.92
CA ALA A 133 6.66 -2.67 -9.79
C ALA A 133 5.68 -1.50 -9.66
N PRO A 134 6.15 -0.24 -9.72
CA PRO A 134 5.30 0.94 -9.70
C PRO A 134 4.44 1.03 -10.95
N LEU A 135 3.22 1.54 -10.77
CA LEU A 135 2.17 1.56 -11.77
C LEU A 135 1.63 2.98 -11.98
N CYS A 136 1.26 3.65 -10.89
CA CYS A 136 0.65 4.98 -10.94
C CYS A 136 1.05 5.80 -9.72
N PHE A 137 1.25 7.10 -9.89
CA PHE A 137 1.49 8.04 -8.78
C PHE A 137 0.51 9.21 -8.86
N PHE A 138 -0.25 9.41 -7.79
CA PHE A 138 -1.25 10.47 -7.68
C PHE A 138 -1.48 10.83 -6.21
N GLU A 139 -1.49 12.12 -5.87
CA GLU A 139 -1.76 12.62 -4.51
C GLU A 139 -0.95 11.90 -3.42
N ASN A 140 0.37 11.88 -3.58
CA ASN A 140 1.32 11.23 -2.68
C ASN A 140 1.12 9.71 -2.49
N LYS A 141 0.29 9.06 -3.32
CA LYS A 141 0.07 7.62 -3.30
C LYS A 141 0.72 6.95 -4.51
N LEU A 142 1.65 6.04 -4.23
CA LEU A 142 2.25 5.19 -5.24
C LEU A 142 1.51 3.86 -5.29
N TYR A 143 0.82 3.62 -6.39
CA TYR A 143 0.22 2.34 -6.71
C TYR A 143 1.26 1.47 -7.41
N MET A 144 1.33 0.22 -7.00
CA MET A 144 2.21 -0.80 -7.55
C MET A 144 1.43 -2.09 -7.80
N THR A 145 1.96 -2.95 -8.66
CA THR A 145 1.42 -4.29 -8.92
C THR A 145 2.58 -5.28 -9.10
N THR A 146 2.30 -6.55 -9.34
CA THR A 146 3.36 -7.51 -9.65
C THR A 146 4.05 -7.16 -10.97
N ALA A 147 5.38 -7.27 -11.02
CA ALA A 147 6.21 -6.77 -12.12
C ALA A 147 5.86 -7.41 -13.47
N THR A 148 5.44 -8.67 -13.48
CA THR A 148 5.02 -9.38 -14.68
C THR A 148 3.72 -8.81 -15.28
N GLU A 149 2.85 -8.26 -14.45
CA GLU A 149 1.50 -7.78 -14.81
C GLU A 149 1.46 -6.26 -14.97
N GLN A 150 2.54 -5.56 -14.59
CA GLN A 150 2.62 -4.10 -14.61
C GLN A 150 2.32 -3.51 -16.00
N PRO A 151 2.88 -3.99 -17.13
CA PRO A 151 2.62 -3.38 -18.43
C PRO A 151 1.14 -3.47 -18.85
N ASP A 152 0.55 -4.65 -18.66
CA ASP A 152 -0.86 -4.90 -19.01
C ASP A 152 -1.81 -4.14 -18.08
N MET A 153 -1.49 -4.07 -16.79
CA MET A 153 -2.28 -3.32 -15.82
C MET A 153 -2.19 -1.81 -16.09
N LEU A 154 -1.04 -1.29 -16.48
CA LEU A 154 -0.85 0.12 -16.84
C LEU A 154 -1.70 0.50 -18.04
N ALA A 155 -1.67 -0.31 -19.10
CA ALA A 155 -2.50 -0.11 -20.28
C ALA A 155 -4.00 -0.12 -19.94
N ARG A 156 -4.45 -1.06 -19.10
CA ARG A 156 -5.85 -1.13 -18.65
C ARG A 156 -6.24 0.05 -17.77
N LEU A 157 -5.37 0.49 -16.87
CA LEU A 157 -5.59 1.68 -16.04
C LEU A 157 -5.75 2.91 -16.93
N ARG A 158 -4.84 3.08 -17.91
CA ARG A 158 -4.87 4.19 -18.85
C ARG A 158 -6.20 4.29 -19.59
N LEU A 159 -6.71 3.19 -20.12
CA LEU A 159 -8.01 3.12 -20.82
C LEU A 159 -9.18 3.45 -19.87
N LYS A 160 -9.14 2.96 -18.62
CA LYS A 160 -10.18 3.25 -17.63
C LYS A 160 -10.22 4.73 -17.24
N LEU A 161 -9.05 5.33 -17.03
CA LEU A 161 -8.96 6.76 -16.76
C LEU A 161 -9.43 7.55 -17.99
N GLU A 162 -9.09 7.13 -19.20
CA GLU A 162 -9.55 7.75 -20.47
C GLU A 162 -11.09 7.82 -20.53
N ALA A 163 -11.75 6.71 -20.18
CA ALA A 163 -13.20 6.65 -20.15
C ALA A 163 -13.84 7.48 -19.02
N ALA A 164 -13.14 7.67 -17.91
CA ALA A 164 -13.67 8.35 -16.72
C ALA A 164 -13.39 9.85 -16.69
N ILE A 165 -12.20 10.27 -17.12
CA ILE A 165 -11.63 11.62 -16.97
C ILE A 165 -10.84 12.02 -18.23
N GLY A 166 -11.30 11.63 -19.42
CA GLY A 166 -10.60 11.85 -20.69
C GLY A 166 -10.08 13.28 -20.89
N ASP A 167 -10.91 14.29 -20.62
CA ASP A 167 -10.52 15.71 -20.73
C ASP A 167 -9.30 16.04 -19.84
N GLU A 168 -9.27 15.53 -18.61
CA GLU A 168 -8.15 15.74 -17.69
C GLU A 168 -6.91 15.01 -18.15
N ILE A 169 -7.06 13.80 -18.66
CA ILE A 169 -5.94 13.03 -19.18
C ILE A 169 -5.27 13.71 -20.37
N HIS A 170 -6.06 14.33 -21.25
CA HIS A 170 -5.56 14.92 -22.49
C HIS A 170 -5.05 16.35 -22.30
N ASN A 171 -5.23 16.97 -21.13
CA ASN A 171 -4.78 18.34 -20.86
C ASN A 171 -3.30 18.47 -20.45
N GLY A 172 -2.55 17.36 -20.42
CA GLY A 172 -1.12 17.33 -20.10
C GLY A 172 -0.78 17.28 -18.61
N LEU A 173 -1.77 17.19 -17.72
CA LEU A 173 -1.54 16.92 -16.29
C LEU A 173 -1.06 15.49 -16.05
N TRP A 174 -1.45 14.53 -16.88
CA TRP A 174 -1.01 13.14 -16.78
C TRP A 174 0.17 12.86 -17.70
N LYS A 175 1.23 12.25 -17.17
CA LYS A 175 2.48 11.98 -17.88
C LYS A 175 3.03 10.60 -17.52
N TYR A 176 3.68 9.97 -18.48
CA TYR A 176 4.52 8.82 -18.19
C TYR A 176 5.90 9.29 -17.75
N VAL A 177 6.41 8.72 -16.67
CA VAL A 177 7.78 8.95 -16.19
C VAL A 177 8.46 7.61 -15.94
N GLU A 178 9.79 7.63 -15.90
CA GLU A 178 10.58 6.49 -15.45
C GLU A 178 10.78 6.57 -13.95
N LEU A 179 10.35 5.53 -13.23
CA LEU A 179 10.54 5.40 -11.78
C LEU A 179 11.07 3.99 -11.48
N ALA A 180 12.29 3.93 -10.95
CA ALA A 180 12.97 2.68 -10.60
C ALA A 180 13.05 1.66 -11.78
N GLY A 181 13.18 2.16 -13.01
CA GLY A 181 13.29 1.34 -14.22
C GLY A 181 11.94 0.86 -14.78
N TYR A 182 10.83 1.43 -14.32
CA TYR A 182 9.50 1.16 -14.85
C TYR A 182 8.84 2.45 -15.35
N THR A 183 8.09 2.33 -16.43
CA THR A 183 7.20 3.37 -16.90
C THR A 183 5.99 3.47 -15.97
N VAL A 184 5.76 4.66 -15.40
CA VAL A 184 4.71 4.93 -14.41
C VAL A 184 3.85 6.08 -14.89
N LEU A 185 2.52 5.94 -14.77
CA LEU A 185 1.60 7.04 -15.04
C LEU A 185 1.50 7.96 -13.82
N VAL A 186 1.81 9.24 -14.01
CA VAL A 186 1.85 10.23 -12.93
C VAL A 186 0.96 11.39 -13.28
N ARG A 187 0.23 11.91 -12.29
CA ARG A 187 -0.41 13.22 -12.39
C ARG A 187 0.49 14.28 -11.78
N ALA A 188 0.82 15.30 -12.57
CA ALA A 188 1.55 16.49 -12.16
C ALA A 188 0.68 17.45 -11.34
#